data_AF-A0AA88IJ75-F1
#
_entry.id   AF-A0AA88IJ75-F1
#
_cell.length_a   1.000
_cell.length_b   1.000
_cell.length_c   1.000
_cell.angle_alpha   90.00
_cell.angle_beta   90.00
_cell.angle_gamma   90.00
#
_symmetry.space_group_name_H-M   'P 1'
#
loop_
_entity.id
_entity.type
_entity.pdbx_description
1 polymer ?
#
loop_
_entity_poly.entity_id
_entity_poly.type
_entity_poly.pdbx_seq_one_letter_code
_entity_poly.pdbx_strand_id
1 'polypeptide(L)'
;MIIYWPNLNADIESMIQRYPACQNFRDSDQKESLISTQISLLPWKHVATDLFTRKGSNYLILVNYHSRFFEVEKLKDDCTKGYLETESTRC
;
A
#
# COMPACT_ATOMS: atom_id res chain seq x y z
N MET A 1 -25.90 -41.50 13.73
CA MET A 1 -26.23 -41.70 12.30
C MET A 1 -25.17 -40.99 11.49
N ILE A 2 -24.41 -41.71 10.68
CA ILE A 2 -23.36 -41.14 9.82
C ILE A 2 -23.92 -41.17 8.39
N ILE A 3 -23.97 -40.00 7.75
CA ILE A 3 -24.38 -39.87 6.35
C ILE A 3 -23.10 -39.86 5.52
N TYR A 4 -22.99 -40.79 4.57
CA TYR A 4 -21.84 -40.94 3.69
C TYR A 4 -22.31 -41.44 2.33
N TRP A 5 -21.72 -40.89 1.27
CA TRP A 5 -21.84 -41.39 -0.10
C TRP A 5 -20.51 -41.20 -0.84
N PRO A 6 -20.29 -41.93 -1.94
CA PRO A 6 -19.06 -41.80 -2.73
C PRO A 6 -18.88 -40.37 -3.23
N ASN A 7 -17.67 -39.81 -3.10
CA ASN A 7 -17.32 -38.45 -3.55
C ASN A 7 -18.03 -37.29 -2.82
N LEU A 8 -18.57 -37.51 -1.62
CA LEU A 8 -19.20 -36.48 -0.79
C LEU A 8 -18.40 -35.17 -0.71
N ASN A 9 -17.07 -35.24 -0.54
CA ASN A 9 -16.21 -34.06 -0.49
C ASN A 9 -16.21 -33.28 -1.83
N ALA A 10 -16.11 -33.98 -2.96
CA ALA A 10 -16.08 -33.35 -4.28
C ALA A 10 -17.44 -32.69 -4.62
N ASP A 11 -18.53 -33.31 -4.21
CA ASP A 11 -19.88 -32.76 -4.40
C ASP A 11 -20.08 -31.47 -3.59
N ILE A 12 -19.58 -31.46 -2.34
CA ILE A 12 -19.62 -30.26 -1.47
C ILE A 12 -18.75 -29.16 -2.07
N GLU A 13 -17.54 -29.46 -2.52
CA GLU A 13 -16.66 -28.48 -3.17
C GLU A 13 -17.30 -27.89 -4.43
N SER A 14 -17.90 -28.72 -5.29
CA SER A 14 -18.63 -28.31 -6.49
C SER A 14 -19.83 -27.41 -6.16
N MET A 15 -20.57 -27.73 -5.10
CA MET A 15 -21.70 -26.91 -4.63
C MET A 15 -21.23 -25.53 -4.17
N ILE A 16 -20.16 -25.46 -3.38
CA ILE A 16 -19.57 -24.21 -2.88
C ILE A 16 -19.03 -23.36 -4.05
N GLN A 17 -18.43 -24.00 -5.05
CA GLN A 17 -17.91 -23.32 -6.25
C GLN A 17 -19.02 -22.71 -7.13
N ARG A 18 -20.19 -23.36 -7.22
CA ARG A 18 -21.31 -22.90 -8.06
C ARG A 18 -22.14 -21.80 -7.43
N TYR A 19 -22.13 -21.66 -6.11
CA TYR A 19 -23.02 -20.71 -5.42
C TYR A 19 -22.38 -19.32 -5.28
N PRO A 20 -22.95 -18.26 -5.89
CA PRO A 20 -22.34 -16.93 -5.93
C PRO A 20 -22.13 -16.32 -4.54
N ALA A 21 -23.04 -16.58 -3.60
CA ALA A 21 -22.89 -16.07 -2.24
C ALA A 21 -21.64 -16.63 -1.57
N CYS A 22 -21.29 -17.91 -1.80
CA CYS A 22 -20.09 -18.52 -1.25
C CYS A 22 -18.80 -17.99 -1.90
N GLN A 23 -18.86 -17.56 -3.17
CA GLN A 23 -17.71 -16.96 -3.85
C GLN A 23 -17.43 -15.52 -3.37
N ASN A 24 -18.46 -14.74 -3.05
CA ASN A 24 -18.30 -13.35 -2.59
C ASN A 24 -17.62 -13.22 -1.22
N PHE A 25 -17.70 -14.25 -0.37
CA PHE A 25 -17.02 -14.31 0.93
C PHE A 25 -15.76 -15.16 0.91
N ARG A 26 -15.39 -15.69 -0.26
CA ARG A 26 -14.12 -16.40 -0.42
C ARG A 26 -13.05 -15.34 -0.50
N ASP A 27 -11.99 -15.49 0.29
CA ASP A 27 -10.77 -14.71 0.13
C ASP A 27 -10.16 -15.04 -1.26
N SER A 28 -10.59 -14.31 -2.29
CA SER A 28 -10.13 -14.49 -3.67
C SER A 28 -8.79 -13.83 -3.93
N ASP A 29 -8.42 -12.89 -3.06
CA ASP A 29 -7.31 -12.01 -3.32
C ASP A 29 -6.08 -12.60 -2.65
N GLN A 30 -5.37 -13.42 -3.42
CA GLN A 30 -3.96 -13.63 -3.12
C GLN A 30 -3.34 -12.24 -3.05
N LYS A 31 -2.95 -11.83 -1.84
CA LYS A 31 -2.33 -10.52 -1.60
C LYS A 31 -1.26 -10.30 -2.66
N GLU A 32 -1.44 -9.24 -3.45
CA GLU A 32 -0.48 -8.92 -4.52
C GLU A 32 0.93 -8.88 -3.92
N SER A 33 1.87 -9.47 -4.66
CA SER A 33 3.25 -9.50 -4.22
C SER A 33 3.79 -8.08 -4.21
N LEU A 34 4.33 -7.64 -3.08
CA LEU A 34 4.97 -6.33 -2.97
C LEU A 34 6.14 -6.26 -3.96
N ILE A 35 6.05 -5.37 -4.95
CA ILE A 35 7.15 -5.11 -5.88
C ILE A 35 8.16 -4.23 -5.16
N SER A 36 9.34 -4.79 -4.85
CA SER A 36 10.42 -4.01 -4.24
C SER A 36 10.98 -2.99 -5.24
N THR A 37 11.08 -1.74 -4.82
CA THR A 37 11.81 -0.71 -5.56
C THR A 37 13.29 -1.09 -5.64
N GLN A 38 13.93 -0.89 -6.79
CA GLN A 38 15.38 -1.07 -6.93
C GLN A 38 16.11 -0.04 -6.06
N ILE A 39 17.09 -0.50 -5.28
CA ILE A 39 17.93 0.37 -4.47
C ILE A 39 18.88 1.12 -5.41
N SER A 40 18.84 2.45 -5.34
CA SER A 40 19.80 3.30 -6.05
C SER A 40 21.18 3.20 -5.43
N LEU A 41 22.22 3.03 -6.26
CA LEU A 41 23.64 3.00 -5.86
C LEU A 41 24.20 4.38 -5.48
N LEU A 42 23.50 5.46 -5.85
CA LEU A 42 23.93 6.83 -5.59
C LEU A 42 23.01 7.50 -4.56
N PRO A 43 23.55 8.31 -3.64
CA PRO A 43 22.74 9.10 -2.71
C PRO A 43 21.80 10.02 -3.48
N TRP A 44 20.59 10.24 -2.95
CA TRP A 44 19.59 11.19 -3.48
C TRP A 44 19.05 10.91 -4.88
N LYS A 45 19.49 9.82 -5.54
CA LYS A 45 18.98 9.43 -6.85
C LYS A 45 17.52 8.97 -6.78
N HIS A 46 17.13 8.32 -5.69
CA HIS A 46 15.74 7.92 -5.41
C HIS A 46 15.39 8.38 -4.00
N VAL A 47 14.30 9.14 -3.88
CA VAL A 47 13.81 9.70 -2.62
C VAL A 47 12.33 9.37 -2.51
N ALA A 48 11.90 8.84 -1.36
CA ALA A 48 10.49 8.75 -0.99
C ALA A 48 10.10 10.04 -0.30
N THR A 49 8.88 10.51 -0.55
CA THR A 49 8.31 11.62 0.19
C THR A 49 6.97 11.18 0.78
N ASP A 50 6.64 11.72 1.94
CA ASP A 50 5.31 11.53 2.54
C ASP A 50 4.89 12.78 3.32
N LEU A 51 3.58 12.99 3.44
CA LEU A 51 2.98 14.13 4.11
C LEU A 51 2.26 13.63 5.37
N PHE A 52 2.61 14.19 6.53
CA PHE A 52 1.93 13.86 7.78
C PHE A 52 1.61 15.09 8.62
N THR A 53 0.58 15.00 9.43
CA THR A 53 0.13 16.08 10.32
C THR A 53 0.39 15.71 11.77
N ARG A 54 0.99 16.63 12.53
CA ARG A 54 1.20 16.46 13.98
C ARG A 54 0.86 17.75 14.71
N LYS A 55 -0.05 17.66 15.69
CA LYS A 55 -0.51 18.79 16.53
C LYS A 55 -1.00 20.00 15.69
N GLY A 56 -1.73 19.74 14.61
CA GLY A 56 -2.28 20.79 13.73
C GLY A 56 -1.25 21.46 12.82
N SER A 57 -0.02 20.94 12.73
CA SER A 57 0.97 21.38 11.75
C SER A 57 1.26 20.27 10.75
N ASN A 58 1.41 20.61 9.48
CA ASN A 58 1.79 19.68 8.42
C ASN A 58 3.31 19.56 8.32
N TYR A 59 3.80 18.38 7.98
CA TYR A 59 5.21 18.07 7.84
C TYR A 59 5.42 17.23 6.59
N LEU A 60 6.50 17.53 5.88
CA LEU A 60 7.01 16.73 4.77
C LEU A 60 8.18 15.90 5.30
N ILE A 61 8.17 14.59 5.04
CA ILE A 61 9.33 13.73 5.25
C ILE A 61 9.92 13.35 3.89
N LEU A 62 11.23 13.46 3.75
CA LEU A 62 11.99 12.95 2.61
C LEU A 62 12.88 11.82 3.10
N VAL A 63 12.91 10.70 2.37
CA VAL A 63 13.71 9.52 2.73
C VAL A 63 14.58 9.12 1.54
N ASN A 64 15.90 9.16 1.73
CA ASN A 64 16.85 8.68 0.74
C ASN A 64 16.86 7.14 0.70
N TYR A 65 16.54 6.54 -0.45
CA TYR A 65 16.51 5.08 -0.58
C TYR A 65 17.88 4.41 -0.43
N HIS A 66 18.97 5.12 -0.73
CA HIS A 66 20.32 4.57 -0.65
C HIS A 66 20.77 4.34 0.80
N SER A 67 20.69 5.38 1.64
CA SER A 67 21.17 5.33 3.03
C SER A 67 20.07 5.14 4.07
N ARG A 68 18.79 5.20 3.67
CA ARG A 68 17.62 5.29 4.57
C ARG A 68 17.65 6.52 5.49
N PHE A 69 18.52 7.49 5.21
CA PHE A 69 18.53 8.78 5.90
C PHE A 69 17.28 9.56 5.55
N PHE A 70 16.67 10.21 6.55
CA PHE A 70 15.45 10.99 6.36
C PHE A 70 15.59 12.41 6.89
N GLU A 71 14.93 13.33 6.21
CA GLU A 71 14.81 14.74 6.60
C GLU A 71 13.33 15.08 6.78
N VAL A 72 13.02 15.91 7.77
CA VAL A 72 11.65 16.33 8.07
C VAL A 72 11.59 17.85 8.08
N GLU A 73 10.68 18.41 7.30
CA GLU A 73 10.45 19.84 7.23
C GLU A 73 9.00 20.17 7.62
N LYS A 74 8.82 21.19 8.47
CA LYS A 74 7.50 21.69 8.81
C LYS A 74 7.00 22.58 7.68
N LEU A 75 5.79 22.29 7.20
CA LEU A 75 5.13 23.06 6.16
C LEU A 75 4.46 24.31 6.74
N LYS A 76 4.53 25.42 6.01
CA LYS A 76 3.76 26.63 6.29
C LYS A 76 2.31 26.41 5.84
N ASP A 77 1.36 26.86 6.65
CA ASP A 77 -0.06 26.49 6.55
C ASP A 77 -0.74 26.84 5.20
N ASP A 78 -0.20 27.78 4.42
CA ASP A 78 -0.70 28.15 3.08
C ASP A 78 -0.28 27.21 1.93
N CYS A 79 0.71 26.35 2.16
CA CYS A 79 1.38 25.59 1.09
C CYS A 79 0.83 24.15 0.99
N THR A 80 -0.47 23.93 1.22
CA THR A 80 -1.06 22.58 1.20
C THR A 80 -1.35 22.07 -0.23
N LYS A 81 -1.18 22.90 -1.27
CA LYS A 81 -1.55 22.57 -2.66
C LYS A 81 -0.40 22.52 -3.68
N GLY A 82 0.84 22.85 -3.32
CA GLY A 82 1.87 23.27 -4.30
C GLY A 82 3.11 22.39 -4.50
N TYR A 83 3.27 21.24 -3.85
CA TYR A 83 4.55 20.48 -3.92
C TYR A 83 4.59 19.33 -4.94
N LEU A 84 3.45 18.95 -5.53
CA LEU A 84 3.40 17.88 -6.54
C LEU A 84 3.70 18.39 -7.95
N GLU A 85 3.83 19.70 -8.12
CA GLU A 85 4.28 20.33 -9.36
C GLU A 85 5.67 20.94 -9.13
N THR A 86 6.51 20.74 -10.12
CA THR A 86 7.95 20.91 -10.14
C THR A 86 8.43 22.29 -9.67
N GLU A 87 9.61 22.27 -9.04
CA GLU A 87 10.46 23.42 -8.72
C GLU A 87 9.92 24.39 -7.66
N SER A 88 10.50 24.26 -6.45
CA SER A 88 11.04 25.35 -5.64
C SER A 88 10.31 26.71 -5.75
N THR A 89 8.98 26.71 -5.70
CA THR A 89 8.25 27.94 -5.45
C THR A 89 8.17 28.03 -3.95
N ARG A 90 9.14 28.77 -3.42
CA ARG A 90 9.06 29.37 -2.10
C ARG A 90 7.63 29.92 -1.95
N CYS A 91 6.87 29.43 -0.98
CA CYS A 91 6.01 30.37 -0.28
C CYS A 91 6.97 31.41 0.34
#